data_AF-A0A2H1X3V8-F1
#
_entry.id   AF-A0A2H1X3V8-F1
#
_cell.length_a   1.000
_cell.length_b   1.000
_cell.length_c   1.000
_cell.angle_alpha   90.00
_cell.angle_beta   90.00
_cell.angle_gamma   90.00
#
_symmetry.space_group_name_H-M   'P 1'
#
loop_
_entity.id
_entity.type
_entity.pdbx_description
1 polymer ?
#
loop_
_entity_poly.entity_id
_entity_poly.type
_entity_poly.pdbx_seq_one_letter_code
_entity_poly.pdbx_strand_id
1 'polypeptide(L)'
;IMTSGWTTTYHFGCMLPDYSMNPEALRMLRFLWWTIMLKLLELFETAFFILRKKDRQASFLHVYHHVSTLIIVWSALKYVG
;
A
#
# COMPACT_ATOMS: atom_id res chain seq x y z
N ILE A 1 0.42 -5.32 9.66
CA ILE A 1 1.65 -5.99 9.15
C ILE A 1 2.11 -7.09 10.09
N MET A 2 2.68 -6.78 11.27
CA MET A 2 3.32 -7.81 12.11
C MET A 2 2.38 -8.95 12.46
N THR A 3 1.18 -8.63 12.97
CA THR A 3 0.19 -9.64 13.33
C THR A 3 -0.54 -10.24 12.13
N SER A 4 -0.36 -9.74 10.91
CA SER A 4 -1.11 -10.18 9.72
C SER A 4 -0.48 -11.39 9.01
N GLY A 5 0.48 -12.07 9.63
CA GLY A 5 1.20 -13.22 9.05
C GLY A 5 2.71 -13.02 9.01
N TRP A 6 3.19 -11.80 8.72
CA TRP A 6 4.62 -11.51 8.45
C TRP A 6 5.58 -11.88 9.59
N THR A 7 5.12 -11.85 10.85
CA THR A 7 5.94 -12.27 12.00
C THR A 7 5.41 -13.54 12.68
N THR A 8 4.40 -14.19 12.11
CA THR A 8 3.71 -15.32 12.74
C THR A 8 3.77 -16.59 11.88
N THR A 9 3.32 -16.52 10.63
CA THR A 9 3.09 -17.67 9.76
C THR A 9 3.86 -17.58 8.45
N TYR A 10 4.24 -16.38 8.05
CA TYR A 10 4.98 -16.11 6.83
C TYR A 10 6.49 -16.29 7.05
N HIS A 11 7.12 -17.03 6.15
CA HIS A 11 8.58 -17.18 6.05
C HIS A 11 9.18 -16.16 5.07
N PHE A 12 10.46 -15.81 5.26
CA PHE A 12 11.20 -14.92 4.35
C PHE A 12 11.63 -15.63 3.05
N GLY A 13 10.66 -16.16 2.30
CA GLY A 13 10.82 -16.83 1.01
C GLY A 13 9.65 -16.54 0.09
N CYS A 14 9.55 -17.26 -1.04
CA CYS A 14 8.40 -17.14 -1.92
C CYS A 14 7.19 -17.84 -1.28
N MET A 15 6.17 -17.07 -0.93
CA MET A 15 4.88 -17.61 -0.51
C MET A 15 3.79 -17.13 -1.46
N LEU A 16 2.92 -18.07 -1.78
CA LEU A 16 1.75 -17.81 -2.60
C LEU A 16 0.72 -17.04 -1.76
N PRO A 17 -0.08 -16.17 -2.41
CA PRO A 17 -1.24 -15.55 -1.78
C PRO A 17 -2.23 -16.62 -1.31
N ASP A 18 -2.81 -16.41 -0.13
CA ASP A 18 -3.87 -17.27 0.41
C ASP A 18 -5.25 -16.64 0.12
N TYR A 19 -6.01 -17.30 -0.75
CA TYR A 19 -7.38 -16.89 -1.15
C TYR A 19 -8.48 -17.54 -0.30
N SER A 20 -8.13 -18.22 0.80
CA SER A 20 -9.09 -18.84 1.70
C SER A 20 -9.83 -17.81 2.56
N MET A 21 -10.99 -18.20 3.10
CA MET A 21 -11.79 -17.36 4.01
C MET A 21 -11.32 -17.46 5.47
N ASN A 22 -10.07 -17.87 5.70
CA ASN A 22 -9.52 -18.00 7.04
C ASN A 22 -9.30 -16.61 7.68
N PRO A 23 -9.40 -16.49 9.01
CA PRO A 23 -9.31 -15.21 9.70
C PRO A 23 -7.96 -14.50 9.49
N GLU A 24 -6.89 -15.25 9.22
CA GLU A 24 -5.57 -14.70 8.94
C GLU A 24 -5.48 -14.04 7.56
N ALA A 25 -5.92 -14.75 6.51
CA ALA A 25 -5.98 -14.23 5.14
C ALA A 25 -6.87 -12.97 5.07
N LEU A 26 -8.04 -13.01 5.70
CA LEU A 26 -8.94 -11.84 5.80
C LEU A 26 -8.33 -10.67 6.57
N ARG A 27 -7.51 -10.93 7.59
CA ARG A 27 -6.77 -9.89 8.32
C ARG A 27 -5.65 -9.28 7.48
N MET A 28 -4.98 -10.07 6.63
CA MET A 28 -4.04 -9.55 5.64
C MET A 28 -4.76 -8.66 4.62
N LEU A 29 -5.87 -9.13 4.07
CA LEU A 29 -6.67 -8.39 3.10
C LEU A 29 -7.15 -7.04 3.65
N ARG A 30 -7.67 -7.03 4.88
CA ARG A 30 -8.08 -5.80 5.58
C ARG A 30 -6.90 -4.84 5.76
N PHE A 31 -5.72 -5.36 6.06
CA PHE A 31 -4.51 -4.56 6.18
C PHE A 31 -4.07 -3.95 4.84
N LEU A 32 -4.11 -4.72 3.74
CA LEU A 32 -3.81 -4.21 2.40
C LEU A 32 -4.80 -3.12 1.98
N TRP A 33 -6.08 -3.30 2.32
CA TRP A 33 -7.10 -2.27 2.08
C TRP A 33 -6.81 -0.95 2.82
N TRP A 34 -6.42 -1.03 4.11
CA TRP A 34 -5.97 0.15 4.85
C TRP A 34 -4.71 0.79 4.26
N THR A 35 -3.82 0.00 3.67
CA THR A 35 -2.62 0.50 3.01
C THR A 35 -2.97 1.33 1.78
N ILE A 36 -4.01 0.96 1.01
CA ILE A 36 -4.52 1.82 -0.08
C ILE A 36 -5.03 3.15 0.46
N MET A 37 -5.80 3.14 1.55
CA MET A 37 -6.31 4.38 2.15
C MET A 37 -5.16 5.30 2.60
N LEU A 38 -4.11 4.74 3.21
CA LEU A 38 -2.92 5.49 3.58
C LEU A 38 -2.22 6.08 2.35
N LYS A 39 -2.02 5.30 1.29
CA LYS A 39 -1.39 5.76 0.05
C LYS A 39 -2.19 6.88 -0.63
N LEU A 40 -3.52 6.82 -0.57
CA LEU A 40 -4.38 7.91 -1.05
C LEU A 40 -4.16 9.19 -0.24
N LEU A 41 -4.09 9.12 1.08
CA LEU A 41 -3.84 10.27 1.95
C LEU A 41 -2.46 10.90 1.68
N GLU A 42 -1.42 10.11 1.46
CA GLU A 42 -0.08 10.60 1.08
C GLU A 42 -0.10 11.30 -0.30
N LEU A 43 -0.90 10.79 -1.25
CA LEU A 43 -1.07 11.45 -2.54
C LEU A 43 -1.81 12.79 -2.39
N PHE A 44 -2.83 12.86 -1.53
CA PHE A 44 -3.51 14.11 -1.22
C PHE A 44 -2.56 15.17 -0.62
N GLU A 45 -1.70 14.78 0.32
CA GLU A 45 -0.67 15.68 0.86
C GLU A 45 0.24 16.23 -0.25
N THR A 46 0.68 15.36 -1.15
CA THR A 46 1.50 15.74 -2.30
C THR A 46 0.75 16.72 -3.23
N ALA A 47 -0.55 16.52 -3.45
CA ALA A 47 -1.38 17.45 -4.20
C ALA A 47 -1.46 18.83 -3.50
N PHE A 48 -1.59 18.88 -2.18
CA PHE A 48 -1.55 20.13 -1.43
C PHE A 48 -0.20 20.86 -1.51
N PHE A 49 0.92 20.14 -1.58
CA PHE A 49 2.24 20.76 -1.80
C PHE A 49 2.34 21.45 -3.15
N ILE A 50 1.83 20.82 -4.21
CA ILE A 50 1.79 21.39 -5.56
C ILE A 50 0.87 22.62 -5.57
N LEU A 51 -0.33 22.52 -5.01
CA LEU A 51 -1.29 23.63 -4.96
C LEU A 51 -0.75 24.83 -4.16
N ARG A 52 0.06 24.60 -3.12
CA ARG A 52 0.74 25.65 -2.34
C ARG A 52 2.05 26.14 -2.98
N LYS A 53 2.39 25.70 -4.19
CA LYS A 53 3.64 26.01 -4.91
C LYS A 53 4.90 25.73 -4.09
N LYS A 54 4.88 24.63 -3.33
CA LYS A 54 5.98 24.24 -2.43
C LYS A 54 6.89 23.22 -3.11
N ASP A 55 7.43 23.60 -4.26
CA ASP A 55 8.16 22.72 -5.19
C ASP A 55 9.42 22.09 -4.59
N ARG A 56 9.96 22.70 -3.53
CA ARG A 56 11.10 22.15 -2.77
C ARG A 56 10.75 20.88 -1.96
N GLN A 57 9.46 20.62 -1.71
CA GLN A 57 8.98 19.47 -0.94
C GLN A 57 8.40 18.36 -1.84
N ALA A 58 7.93 18.70 -3.04
CA ALA A 58 7.37 17.75 -4.00
C ALA A 58 8.21 17.75 -5.29
N SER A 59 9.34 17.05 -5.25
CA SER A 59 10.17 16.84 -6.45
C SER A 59 9.47 15.92 -7.45
N PHE A 60 9.95 15.89 -8.70
CA PHE A 60 9.46 14.95 -9.71
C PHE A 60 9.46 13.48 -9.20
N LEU A 61 10.57 13.07 -8.57
CA LEU A 61 10.71 11.71 -8.03
C LEU A 61 9.69 11.44 -6.91
N HIS A 62 9.43 12.43 -6.06
CA HIS A 62 8.43 12.32 -4.99
C HIS A 62 7.05 12.05 -5.58
N VAL A 63 6.61 12.87 -6.53
CA VAL A 63 5.30 12.71 -7.18
C VAL A 63 5.21 11.37 -7.91
N TYR A 64 6.24 11.01 -8.68
CA TYR A 64 6.30 9.73 -9.38
C TYR A 64 6.20 8.54 -8.42
N HIS A 65 6.92 8.57 -7.30
CA HIS A 65 6.88 7.53 -6.27
C HIS A 65 5.48 7.40 -5.64
N HIS A 66 4.84 8.49 -5.23
CA HIS A 66 3.53 8.43 -4.57
C HIS A 66 2.42 7.96 -5.53
N VAL A 67 2.46 8.36 -6.80
CA VAL A 67 1.51 7.89 -7.82
C VAL A 67 1.75 6.41 -8.15
N SER A 68 2.98 6.02 -8.45
CA SER A 68 3.31 4.63 -8.83
C SER A 68 3.04 3.63 -7.70
N THR A 69 3.41 3.97 -6.46
CA THR A 69 3.17 3.08 -5.31
C THR A 69 1.68 2.90 -5.02
N LEU A 70 0.84 3.92 -5.20
CA LEU A 70 -0.62 3.77 -5.10
C LEU A 70 -1.16 2.80 -6.16
N ILE A 71 -0.73 2.96 -7.42
CA ILE A 71 -1.15 2.08 -8.53
C ILE A 71 -0.72 0.63 -8.28
N ILE A 72 0.52 0.41 -7.80
CA ILE A 72 1.06 -0.92 -7.49
C ILE A 72 0.24 -1.58 -6.38
N VAL A 73 -0.01 -0.89 -5.26
CA VAL A 73 -0.77 -1.46 -4.14
C VAL A 73 -2.23 -1.73 -4.52
N TRP A 74 -2.86 -0.83 -5.29
CA TRP A 74 -4.22 -1.06 -5.80
C TRP A 74 -4.29 -2.28 -6.73
N SER A 75 -3.34 -2.40 -7.65
CA SER A 75 -3.27 -3.54 -8.58
C SER A 75 -3.02 -4.85 -7.83
N ALA A 76 -2.11 -4.83 -6.86
CA ALA A 76 -1.84 -5.98 -6.00
C ALA A 76 -3.10 -6.42 -5.24
N LEU A 77 -3.83 -5.49 -4.61
CA LEU A 77 -5.07 -5.84 -3.92
C LEU A 77 -6.15 -6.37 -4.89
N LYS A 78 -6.23 -5.82 -6.10
CA LYS A 78 -7.28 -6.17 -7.07
C LYS A 78 -7.09 -7.56 -7.69
N TYR A 79 -5.85 -7.96 -7.93
CA TYR A 79 -5.52 -9.19 -8.68
C TYR A 79 -4.89 -10.29 -7.81
N VAL A 80 -4.36 -9.95 -6.65
CA VAL A 80 -3.59 -10.84 -5.76
C VAL A 80 -4.19 -10.89 -4.35
N GLY A 81 -5.27 -10.15 -4.10
CA GLY A 81 -6.00 -10.10 -2.82
C GLY A 81 -7.32 -10.84 -2.85
#